data_AF-A0A1L3JCN1-F1
#
_entry.id   AF-A0A1L3JCN1-F1
#
_cell.length_a   1.000
_cell.length_b   1.000
_cell.length_c   1.000
_cell.angle_alpha   90.00
_cell.angle_beta   90.00
_cell.angle_gamma   90.00
#
_symmetry.space_group_name_H-M   'P 1'
#
loop_
_entity.id
_entity.type
_entity.pdbx_description
1 polymer ?
#
loop_
_entity_poly.entity_id
_entity_poly.type
_entity_poly.pdbx_seq_one_letter_code
_entity_poly.pdbx_strand_id
1 'polypeptide(L)'
;MTKKITANQITGEIGENEVRGRFLTLGWQFDGRSRLEAGIDGIAEVMNEGQPMARMIAVQIKSTKEGKYTSETDSGFTYLLRPQDLAYWRGSNLPVVVVFFRQSDRSFYWKEVSRDADPGERRLNIDKAADVLDDSTVNKLAALTVPKTGLGYYVPPLGGGEDALVNILPITLPKEMYISSTPYTPAKAIAVMLDGDGPKRFDWVINGGIFWSFHDPRASLCANIVDGDQVEAVDTEDLALHDEVDEQNKFSYLLRQALRHQTDEDLGWNKDHKALYFRATETNMPRNFAYTSSKKKTDADVVSVFMDSKNKERVSFVRHHAFSPRFELMGDQWYLIVTPTYHFTTNGYYPHQFAAPLLSGKKRLDKSAALRGQVIMWHRFLTEGDRVAERNANDLFGGVEMAEAYLKFGEPPSIHLDIRVPEDGWVTEKKKEDPILDEGLFSDVI
;
A
#
# COMPACT_ATOMS: atom_id res chain seq x y z
N MET A 1 20.27 -45.81 47.00
CA MET A 1 19.82 -45.49 45.62
C MET A 1 20.75 -44.45 45.02
N THR A 2 21.40 -44.75 43.90
CA THR A 2 22.24 -43.80 43.16
C THR A 2 21.33 -42.80 42.43
N LYS A 3 21.55 -41.50 42.66
CA LYS A 3 20.85 -40.43 41.94
C LYS A 3 21.22 -40.53 40.45
N LYS A 4 20.24 -40.74 39.56
CA LYS A 4 20.44 -40.76 38.10
C LYS A 4 19.69 -39.59 37.48
N ILE A 5 20.40 -38.80 36.68
CA ILE A 5 19.81 -37.78 35.81
C ILE A 5 19.30 -38.48 34.55
N THR A 6 18.08 -38.20 34.12
CA THR A 6 17.50 -38.83 32.93
C THR A 6 17.92 -38.09 31.66
N ALA A 7 17.97 -38.80 30.51
CA ALA A 7 18.26 -38.17 29.23
C ALA A 7 17.29 -37.03 28.89
N ASN A 8 16.02 -37.15 29.27
CA ASN A 8 15.01 -36.11 29.07
C ASN A 8 15.30 -34.85 29.90
N GLN A 9 15.83 -35.00 31.13
CA GLN A 9 16.24 -33.85 31.93
C GLN A 9 17.42 -33.11 31.30
N ILE A 10 18.36 -33.83 30.69
CA ILE A 10 19.48 -33.22 29.97
C ILE A 10 18.98 -32.48 28.72
N THR A 11 18.12 -33.11 27.91
CA THR A 11 17.55 -32.48 26.71
C THR A 11 16.71 -31.25 27.03
N GLY A 12 15.95 -31.27 28.13
CA GLY A 12 15.20 -30.11 28.63
C GLY A 12 16.13 -28.94 28.95
N GLU A 13 17.15 -29.19 29.78
CA GLU A 13 18.13 -28.17 30.18
C GLU A 13 18.91 -27.59 28.99
N ILE A 14 19.29 -28.42 28.01
CA ILE A 14 19.95 -27.95 26.79
C ILE A 14 19.01 -27.01 26.02
N GLY A 15 17.74 -27.39 25.86
CA GLY A 15 16.80 -26.55 25.14
C GLY A 15 16.47 -25.24 25.84
N GLU A 16 16.41 -25.21 27.18
CA GLU A 16 16.26 -23.96 27.94
C GLU A 16 17.41 -22.99 27.68
N ASN A 17 18.65 -23.50 27.66
CA ASN A 17 19.83 -22.67 27.39
C ASN A 17 19.87 -22.17 25.93
N GLU A 18 19.52 -23.02 24.97
CA GLU A 18 19.50 -22.65 23.55
C GLU A 18 18.40 -21.63 23.24
N VAL A 19 17.20 -21.81 23.81
CA VAL A 19 16.11 -20.83 23.65
C VAL A 19 16.43 -19.51 24.33
N ARG A 20 17.03 -19.53 25.54
CA ARG A 20 17.53 -18.31 26.19
C ARG A 20 18.53 -17.59 25.28
N GLY A 21 19.52 -18.30 24.76
CA GLY A 21 20.51 -17.73 23.83
C GLY A 21 19.87 -17.14 22.58
N ARG A 22 18.81 -17.78 22.07
CA ARG A 22 18.06 -17.28 20.92
C ARG A 22 17.36 -15.96 21.21
N PHE A 23 16.61 -15.84 22.32
CA PHE A 23 15.97 -14.58 22.71
C PHE A 23 17.00 -13.46 22.93
N LEU A 24 18.13 -13.74 23.58
CA LEU A 24 19.21 -12.77 23.76
C LEU A 24 19.79 -12.29 22.42
N THR A 25 19.94 -13.19 21.45
CA THR A 25 20.41 -12.85 20.10
C THR A 25 19.41 -11.97 19.35
N LEU A 26 18.11 -12.16 19.59
CA LEU A 26 17.03 -11.31 19.09
C LEU A 26 16.94 -9.95 19.81
N GLY A 27 17.85 -9.69 20.77
CA GLY A 27 17.90 -8.45 21.54
C GLY A 27 16.92 -8.39 22.71
N TRP A 28 16.32 -9.51 23.11
CA TRP A 28 15.32 -9.57 24.19
C TRP A 28 15.94 -10.03 25.51
N GLN A 29 15.41 -9.57 26.63
CA GLN A 29 15.76 -10.14 27.94
C GLN A 29 15.00 -11.45 28.14
N PHE A 30 15.64 -12.45 28.73
CA PHE A 30 15.01 -13.74 29.02
C PHE A 30 15.36 -14.24 30.42
N ASP A 31 14.35 -14.29 31.29
CA ASP A 31 14.46 -14.79 32.64
C ASP A 31 13.99 -16.24 32.70
N GLY A 32 14.93 -17.16 32.94
CA GLY A 32 14.61 -18.59 33.11
C GLY A 32 13.98 -18.84 34.47
N ARG A 33 12.87 -19.57 34.52
CA ARG A 33 12.16 -19.88 35.75
C ARG A 33 12.56 -21.25 36.30
N SER A 34 12.54 -21.40 37.63
CA SER A 34 13.02 -22.63 38.27
C SER A 34 12.03 -23.80 38.13
N ARG A 35 12.53 -25.04 38.20
CA ARG A 35 11.78 -26.31 38.04
C ARG A 35 10.57 -26.52 38.97
N LEU A 36 10.34 -25.63 39.93
CA LEU A 36 9.18 -25.65 40.82
C LEU A 36 7.94 -24.98 40.20
N GLU A 37 8.09 -24.34 39.04
CA GLU A 37 6.98 -23.67 38.37
C GLU A 37 6.26 -24.59 37.38
N ALA A 38 4.94 -24.67 37.54
CA ALA A 38 4.10 -25.58 36.79
C ALA A 38 3.82 -25.03 35.38
N GLY A 39 4.66 -25.40 34.40
CA GLY A 39 4.33 -25.26 32.98
C GLY A 39 4.64 -23.93 32.32
N ILE A 40 5.54 -23.11 32.87
CA ILE A 40 6.19 -21.98 32.17
C ILE A 40 7.68 -22.09 32.48
N ASP A 41 8.53 -22.13 31.44
CA ASP A 41 9.97 -22.35 31.59
C ASP A 41 10.75 -21.03 31.62
N GLY A 42 10.17 -19.94 31.10
CA GLY A 42 10.79 -18.62 31.15
C GLY A 42 9.85 -17.46 30.86
N ILE A 43 10.33 -16.25 31.09
CA ILE A 43 9.70 -15.01 30.65
C ILE A 43 10.64 -14.26 29.74
N ALA A 44 10.15 -13.90 28.55
CA ALA A 44 10.84 -13.01 27.65
C ALA A 44 10.28 -11.59 27.79
N GLU A 45 11.14 -10.60 27.97
CA GLU A 45 10.75 -9.18 28.00
C GLU A 45 11.17 -8.49 26.69
N VAL A 46 10.22 -7.76 26.10
CA VAL A 46 10.46 -6.97 24.90
C VAL A 46 11.39 -5.81 25.24
N MET A 47 12.47 -5.68 24.48
CA MET A 47 13.43 -4.59 24.59
C MET A 47 13.34 -3.70 23.35
N ASN A 48 13.48 -2.38 23.53
CA ASN A 48 13.65 -1.42 22.45
C ASN A 48 15.00 -0.72 22.62
N GLU A 49 15.94 -0.93 21.70
CA GLU A 49 17.30 -0.36 21.77
C GLU A 49 18.00 -0.56 23.13
N GLY A 50 17.84 -1.75 23.72
CA GLY A 50 18.39 -2.09 25.04
C GLY A 50 17.61 -1.53 26.24
N GLN A 51 16.50 -0.82 26.02
CA GLN A 51 15.59 -0.40 27.09
C GLN A 51 14.46 -1.44 27.30
N PRO A 52 14.23 -1.91 28.53
CA PRO A 52 13.12 -2.80 28.84
C PRO A 52 11.78 -2.07 28.72
N MET A 53 10.83 -2.68 28.01
CA MET A 53 9.51 -2.09 27.78
C MET A 53 8.45 -2.47 28.81
N ALA A 54 8.78 -3.26 29.84
CA ALA A 54 7.83 -3.85 30.79
C ALA A 54 6.72 -4.69 30.11
N ARG A 55 7.02 -5.22 28.92
CA ARG A 55 6.12 -6.03 28.10
C ARG A 55 6.65 -7.45 28.06
N MET A 56 5.99 -8.34 28.79
CA MET A 56 6.47 -9.69 29.06
C MET A 56 5.64 -10.75 28.35
N ILE A 57 6.31 -11.82 27.91
CA ILE A 57 5.72 -13.01 27.30
C ILE A 57 6.14 -14.22 28.12
N ALA A 58 5.17 -15.04 28.52
CA ALA A 58 5.45 -16.32 29.14
C ALA A 58 5.83 -17.35 28.07
N VAL A 59 6.92 -18.06 28.29
CA VAL A 59 7.50 -19.00 27.33
C VAL A 59 7.51 -20.41 27.92
N GLN A 60 6.86 -21.34 27.24
CA GLN A 60 7.05 -22.77 27.45
C GLN A 60 7.97 -23.31 26.36
N ILE A 61 8.96 -24.10 26.74
CA ILE A 61 9.94 -24.72 25.86
C ILE A 61 9.60 -26.21 25.71
N LYS A 62 9.66 -26.71 24.48
CA LYS A 62 9.52 -28.12 24.12
C LYS A 62 10.70 -28.55 23.27
N SER A 63 11.57 -29.35 23.89
CA SER A 63 12.84 -29.76 23.31
C SER A 63 12.81 -31.21 22.88
N THR A 64 13.35 -31.51 21.70
CA THR A 64 13.61 -32.88 21.25
C THR A 64 15.03 -33.01 20.71
N LYS A 65 15.67 -34.17 20.92
CA LYS A 65 17.02 -34.44 20.42
C LYS A 65 17.01 -34.71 18.91
N GLU A 66 16.10 -35.59 18.50
CA GLU A 66 15.92 -36.09 17.14
C GLU A 66 14.47 -36.62 16.99
N GLY A 67 14.02 -36.88 15.76
CA GLY A 67 12.69 -37.44 15.47
C GLY A 67 11.67 -36.42 14.94
N LYS A 68 10.62 -36.96 14.32
CA LYS A 68 9.54 -36.16 13.72
C LYS A 68 8.47 -35.80 14.74
N TYR A 69 7.97 -34.57 14.68
CA TYR A 69 6.75 -34.16 15.37
C TYR A 69 5.53 -34.87 14.77
N THR A 70 4.42 -34.87 15.51
CA THR A 70 3.18 -35.48 15.05
C THR A 70 2.70 -34.80 13.76
N SER A 71 2.38 -35.60 12.74
CA SER A 71 1.94 -35.11 11.42
C SER A 71 2.94 -34.16 10.75
N GLU A 72 4.25 -34.33 10.98
CA GLU A 72 5.27 -33.48 10.36
C GLU A 72 5.47 -33.77 8.86
N THR A 73 5.36 -32.71 8.07
CA THR A 73 5.67 -32.63 6.65
C THR A 73 6.89 -31.72 6.43
N ASP A 74 7.27 -31.52 5.17
CA ASP A 74 8.32 -30.56 4.80
C ASP A 74 7.89 -29.10 5.09
N SER A 75 6.58 -28.81 5.09
CA SER A 75 6.04 -27.46 5.29
C SER A 75 5.64 -27.15 6.74
N GLY A 76 5.37 -28.15 7.58
CA GLY A 76 4.83 -27.90 8.91
C GLY A 76 4.70 -29.13 9.80
N PHE A 77 4.20 -28.94 11.02
CA PHE A 77 3.86 -30.03 11.94
C PHE A 77 2.75 -29.63 12.92
N THR A 78 2.16 -30.62 13.59
CA THR A 78 1.14 -30.38 14.61
C THR A 78 1.64 -30.79 15.99
N TYR A 79 1.34 -29.97 16.99
CA TYR A 79 1.60 -30.28 18.39
C TYR A 79 0.30 -30.28 19.20
N LEU A 80 0.03 -31.38 19.91
CA LEU A 80 -1.17 -31.53 20.72
C LEU A 80 -0.90 -31.08 22.17
N LEU A 81 -1.59 -30.03 22.60
CA LEU A 81 -1.49 -29.51 23.96
C LEU A 81 -2.22 -30.40 24.96
N ARG A 82 -1.62 -30.57 26.15
CA ARG A 82 -2.29 -31.25 27.26
C ARG A 82 -3.42 -30.36 27.79
N PRO A 83 -4.61 -30.90 28.11
CA PRO A 83 -5.73 -30.10 28.59
C PRO A 83 -5.42 -29.25 29.83
N GLN A 84 -4.60 -29.79 30.74
CA GLN A 84 -4.20 -29.11 31.97
C GLN A 84 -3.29 -27.91 31.69
N ASP A 85 -2.31 -28.06 30.79
CA ASP A 85 -1.42 -26.98 30.36
C ASP A 85 -2.24 -25.85 29.70
N LEU A 86 -3.16 -26.21 28.79
CA LEU A 86 -4.00 -25.23 28.09
C LEU A 86 -4.91 -24.46 29.06
N ALA A 87 -5.52 -25.15 30.03
CA ALA A 87 -6.34 -24.51 31.05
C ALA A 87 -5.52 -23.55 31.93
N TYR A 88 -4.29 -23.93 32.28
CA TYR A 88 -3.36 -23.09 33.03
C TYR A 88 -2.94 -21.85 32.22
N TRP A 89 -2.51 -22.03 30.97
CA TRP A 89 -2.02 -20.95 30.11
C TRP A 89 -3.10 -19.94 29.72
N ARG A 90 -4.35 -20.39 29.51
CA ARG A 90 -5.48 -19.48 29.25
C ARG A 90 -5.80 -18.55 30.41
N GLY A 91 -5.45 -18.95 31.64
CA GLY A 91 -5.58 -18.10 32.84
C GLY A 91 -4.43 -17.11 33.04
N SER A 92 -3.37 -17.18 32.23
CA SER A 92 -2.22 -16.29 32.33
C SER A 92 -2.59 -14.85 31.98
N ASN A 93 -2.10 -13.89 32.77
CA ASN A 93 -2.17 -12.47 32.44
C ASN A 93 -1.18 -12.08 31.33
N LEU A 94 -0.09 -12.83 31.16
CA LEU A 94 0.88 -12.66 30.07
C LEU A 94 0.48 -13.48 28.83
N PRO A 95 0.77 -13.02 27.61
CA PRO A 95 0.69 -13.85 26.41
C PRO A 95 1.58 -15.08 26.60
N VAL A 96 1.11 -16.26 26.19
CA VAL A 96 1.86 -17.52 26.33
C VAL A 96 2.24 -18.01 24.93
N VAL A 97 3.52 -18.29 24.74
CA VAL A 97 4.04 -18.93 23.52
C VAL A 97 4.68 -20.27 23.86
N VAL A 98 4.60 -21.22 22.93
CA VAL A 98 5.36 -22.47 22.97
C VAL A 98 6.49 -22.38 21.97
N VAL A 99 7.73 -22.54 22.44
CA VAL A 99 8.94 -22.59 21.62
C VAL A 99 9.37 -24.05 21.47
N PHE A 100 9.53 -24.47 20.23
CA PHE A 100 9.98 -25.81 19.86
C PHE A 100 11.45 -25.74 19.47
N PHE A 101 12.28 -26.49 20.18
CA PHE A 101 13.70 -26.61 19.87
C PHE A 101 14.01 -28.06 19.45
N ARG A 102 14.67 -28.22 18.30
CA ARG A 102 15.20 -29.51 17.86
C ARG A 102 16.72 -29.46 17.81
N GLN A 103 17.35 -30.37 18.54
CA GLN A 103 18.81 -30.37 18.69
C GLN A 103 19.55 -30.83 17.41
N SER A 104 19.00 -31.81 16.68
CA SER A 104 19.67 -32.42 15.52
C SER A 104 19.94 -31.44 14.37
N ASP A 105 19.05 -30.47 14.14
CA ASP A 105 19.17 -29.45 13.09
C ASP A 105 19.25 -28.03 13.64
N ARG A 106 19.24 -27.87 14.97
CA ARG A 106 19.22 -26.58 15.68
C ARG A 106 18.10 -25.65 15.21
N SER A 107 16.95 -26.21 14.82
CA SER A 107 15.79 -25.42 14.42
C SER A 107 15.00 -24.90 15.64
N PHE A 108 14.48 -23.67 15.50
CA PHE A 108 13.63 -23.01 16.49
C PHE A 108 12.33 -22.59 15.83
N TYR A 109 11.21 -23.08 16.35
CA TYR A 109 9.87 -22.66 15.94
C TYR A 109 9.10 -22.14 17.14
N TRP A 110 8.09 -21.31 16.92
CA TRP A 110 7.26 -20.79 18.00
C TRP A 110 5.79 -20.69 17.57
N LYS A 111 4.87 -20.77 18.54
CA LYS A 111 3.45 -20.45 18.29
C LYS A 111 2.80 -19.87 19.54
N GLU A 112 1.94 -18.88 19.34
CA GLU A 112 1.07 -18.35 20.40
C GLU A 112 0.01 -19.39 20.81
N VAL A 113 -0.22 -19.50 22.11
CA VAL A 113 -1.40 -20.18 22.66
C VAL A 113 -2.53 -19.17 22.75
N SER A 114 -3.42 -19.19 21.75
CA SER A 114 -4.55 -18.25 21.69
C SER A 114 -5.50 -18.42 22.88
N ARG A 115 -5.85 -17.28 23.50
CA ARG A 115 -6.83 -17.19 24.59
C ARG A 115 -8.27 -17.37 24.09
N ASP A 116 -8.53 -16.90 22.87
CA ASP A 116 -9.85 -16.83 22.26
C ASP A 116 -10.18 -18.06 21.39
N ALA A 117 -9.26 -19.03 21.29
CA ALA A 117 -9.50 -20.27 20.57
C ALA A 117 -10.60 -21.11 21.24
N ASP A 118 -11.35 -21.87 20.44
CA ASP A 118 -12.43 -22.73 20.94
C ASP A 118 -11.96 -23.64 22.07
N PRO A 119 -12.80 -23.93 23.08
CA PRO A 119 -12.45 -24.80 24.19
C PRO A 119 -11.92 -26.19 23.76
N GLY A 120 -12.35 -26.66 22.58
CA GLY A 120 -11.92 -27.94 21.99
C GLY A 120 -10.64 -27.88 21.15
N GLU A 121 -10.18 -26.70 20.73
CA GLU A 121 -9.02 -26.51 19.86
C GLU A 121 -7.72 -26.63 20.68
N ARG A 122 -7.11 -27.82 20.65
CA ARG A 122 -5.89 -28.18 21.41
C ARG A 122 -4.66 -28.39 20.53
N ARG A 123 -4.78 -28.18 19.23
CA ARG A 123 -3.73 -28.43 18.25
C ARG A 123 -3.09 -27.11 17.89
N LEU A 124 -1.77 -27.02 18.07
CA LEU A 124 -0.96 -25.97 17.46
C LEU A 124 -0.47 -26.50 16.11
N ASN A 125 -0.76 -25.76 15.05
CA ASN A 125 -0.22 -26.01 13.72
C ASN A 125 0.94 -25.04 13.49
N ILE A 126 2.12 -25.60 13.24
CA ILE A 126 3.36 -24.86 13.03
C ILE A 126 3.68 -24.93 11.53
N ASP A 127 3.83 -23.76 10.91
CA ASP A 127 4.36 -23.60 9.55
C ASP A 127 5.87 -23.32 9.64
N LYS A 128 6.69 -24.21 9.08
CA LYS A 128 8.16 -24.10 9.23
C LYS A 128 8.75 -22.85 8.57
N ALA A 129 8.06 -22.23 7.62
CA ALA A 129 8.50 -21.00 6.99
C ALA A 129 8.00 -19.76 7.75
N ALA A 130 6.75 -19.77 8.22
CA ALA A 130 6.14 -18.59 8.87
C ALA A 130 6.38 -18.49 10.38
N ASP A 131 6.57 -19.62 11.06
CA ASP A 131 6.66 -19.76 12.52
C ASP A 131 8.09 -20.03 13.01
N VAL A 132 9.10 -19.68 12.20
CA VAL A 132 10.51 -19.72 12.62
C VAL A 132 10.79 -18.64 13.66
N LEU A 133 11.52 -18.98 14.72
CA LEU A 133 11.94 -18.03 15.74
C LEU A 133 13.26 -17.40 15.30
N ASP A 134 13.19 -16.31 14.54
CA ASP A 134 14.34 -15.53 14.06
C ASP A 134 14.05 -14.01 14.06
N ASP A 135 14.96 -13.22 13.49
CA ASP A 135 14.87 -11.76 13.43
C ASP A 135 13.57 -11.28 12.75
N SER A 136 13.01 -12.06 11.82
CA SER A 136 11.77 -11.72 11.11
C SER A 136 10.52 -11.81 12.01
N THR A 137 10.63 -12.53 13.12
CA THR A 137 9.53 -12.82 14.06
C THR A 137 9.41 -11.79 15.18
N VAL A 138 10.45 -10.96 15.43
CA VAL A 138 10.52 -10.06 16.58
C VAL A 138 9.27 -9.16 16.72
N ASN A 139 8.81 -8.57 15.61
CA ASN A 139 7.60 -7.75 15.59
C ASN A 139 6.33 -8.55 15.92
N LYS A 140 6.22 -9.79 15.43
CA LYS A 140 5.07 -10.66 15.69
C LYS A 140 4.98 -11.03 17.18
N LEU A 141 6.11 -11.37 17.80
CA LEU A 141 6.17 -11.64 19.23
C LEU A 141 5.85 -10.40 20.06
N ALA A 142 6.44 -9.24 19.73
CA ALA A 142 6.17 -8.01 20.46
C ALA A 142 4.70 -7.56 20.33
N ALA A 143 4.06 -7.79 19.18
CA ALA A 143 2.65 -7.51 18.96
C ALA A 143 1.74 -8.31 19.93
N LEU A 144 2.17 -9.48 20.44
CA LEU A 144 1.41 -10.24 21.45
C LEU A 144 1.24 -9.48 22.77
N THR A 145 2.20 -8.63 23.11
CA THR A 145 2.20 -7.84 24.36
C THR A 145 1.40 -6.55 24.25
N VAL A 146 0.92 -6.21 23.05
CA VAL A 146 0.09 -5.03 22.83
C VAL A 146 -1.35 -5.36 23.20
N PRO A 147 -1.99 -4.60 24.11
CA PRO A 147 -3.41 -4.79 24.40
C PRO A 147 -4.24 -4.66 23.12
N LYS A 148 -4.90 -5.75 22.71
CA LYS A 148 -5.83 -5.76 21.56
C LYS A 148 -7.17 -5.09 21.89
N THR A 149 -7.36 -4.64 23.12
CA THR A 149 -8.55 -3.94 23.62
C THR A 149 -8.13 -2.60 24.25
N GLY A 150 -8.15 -1.54 23.43
CA GLY A 150 -7.86 -0.17 23.87
C GLY A 150 -7.80 0.83 22.70
N LEU A 151 -7.99 2.13 22.99
CA LEU A 151 -7.76 3.20 22.02
C LEU A 151 -6.26 3.46 21.86
N GLY A 152 -5.76 3.51 20.61
CA GLY A 152 -4.37 3.87 20.32
C GLY A 152 -3.38 2.70 20.30
N TYR A 153 -3.60 1.73 19.41
CA TYR A 153 -2.69 0.60 19.17
C TYR A 153 -1.29 1.08 18.77
N TYR A 154 -0.30 0.87 19.63
CA TYR A 154 1.11 1.13 19.34
C TYR A 154 1.91 -0.19 19.38
N VAL A 155 2.24 -0.69 18.19
CA VAL A 155 3.26 -1.72 18.02
C VAL A 155 4.60 -0.98 17.92
N PRO A 156 5.52 -1.15 18.89
CA PRO A 156 6.86 -0.59 18.76
C PRO A 156 7.47 -1.20 17.50
N PRO A 157 7.97 -0.37 16.58
CA PRO A 157 8.66 -0.87 15.41
C PRO A 157 10.00 -1.45 15.86
N LEU A 158 10.10 -2.78 15.90
CA LEU A 158 11.31 -3.48 16.30
C LEU A 158 11.97 -4.07 15.04
N GLY A 159 13.27 -3.84 14.88
CA GLY A 159 14.02 -4.23 13.68
C GLY A 159 14.65 -3.03 12.96
N GLY A 160 15.53 -3.30 12.00
CA GLY A 160 16.28 -2.27 11.27
C GLY A 160 15.42 -1.37 10.37
N GLY A 161 16.07 -0.41 9.71
CA GLY A 161 15.44 0.57 8.82
C GLY A 161 14.91 0.00 7.50
N GLU A 162 14.12 0.80 6.79
CA GLU A 162 13.57 0.49 5.47
C GLU A 162 13.59 1.69 4.52
N ASP A 163 13.61 1.43 3.21
CA ASP A 163 13.46 2.49 2.21
C ASP A 163 11.98 2.72 1.88
N ALA A 164 11.49 3.93 2.15
CA ALA A 164 10.12 4.35 1.87
C ALA A 164 10.04 5.14 0.56
N LEU A 165 9.14 4.69 -0.31
CA LEU A 165 8.80 5.40 -1.54
C LEU A 165 7.81 6.53 -1.23
N VAL A 166 8.14 7.75 -1.63
CA VAL A 166 7.24 8.91 -1.45
C VAL A 166 6.34 9.06 -2.68
N ASN A 167 5.06 9.36 -2.46
CA ASN A 167 4.06 9.49 -3.52
C ASN A 167 4.07 10.85 -4.25
N ILE A 168 5.26 11.43 -4.43
CA ILE A 168 5.48 12.70 -5.13
C ILE A 168 6.34 12.47 -6.36
N LEU A 169 6.01 13.14 -7.46
CA LEU A 169 6.72 13.05 -8.74
C LEU A 169 7.23 14.44 -9.10
N PRO A 170 8.55 14.66 -9.23
CA PRO A 170 9.08 15.95 -9.69
C PRO A 170 8.62 16.21 -11.13
N ILE A 171 8.23 17.44 -11.42
CA ILE A 171 7.71 17.86 -12.73
C ILE A 171 8.80 18.62 -13.48
N THR A 172 9.10 18.20 -14.69
CA THR A 172 9.84 19.04 -15.64
C THR A 172 8.83 19.82 -16.47
N LEU A 173 8.82 21.14 -16.30
CA LEU A 173 7.95 22.06 -17.03
C LEU A 173 8.54 22.40 -18.41
N PRO A 174 7.71 22.77 -19.39
CA PRO A 174 8.17 23.45 -20.59
C PRO A 174 8.95 24.72 -20.22
N LYS A 175 9.92 25.12 -21.06
CA LYS A 175 10.66 26.38 -20.86
C LYS A 175 9.77 27.58 -21.10
N GLU A 176 8.95 27.51 -22.14
CA GLU A 176 8.08 28.59 -22.55
C GLU A 176 6.62 28.20 -22.43
N MET A 177 5.79 29.18 -22.12
CA MET A 177 4.33 29.08 -22.15
C MET A 177 3.75 30.31 -22.84
N TYR A 178 2.49 30.24 -23.25
CA TYR A 178 1.83 31.31 -23.98
C TYR A 178 0.90 32.10 -23.08
N ILE A 179 0.96 33.42 -23.22
CA ILE A 179 0.01 34.34 -22.61
C ILE A 179 -0.66 35.21 -23.67
N SER A 180 -1.87 35.66 -23.39
CA SER A 180 -2.58 36.63 -24.22
C SER A 180 -3.67 37.33 -23.43
N SER A 181 -4.04 38.56 -23.79
CA SER A 181 -5.26 39.15 -23.24
C SER A 181 -6.50 38.42 -23.76
N THR A 182 -7.57 38.45 -22.94
CA THR A 182 -8.87 37.89 -23.29
C THR A 182 -10.00 38.73 -22.68
N PRO A 183 -11.04 39.07 -23.45
CA PRO A 183 -12.23 39.76 -22.92
C PRO A 183 -13.21 38.79 -22.21
N TYR A 184 -12.92 37.48 -22.22
CA TYR A 184 -13.84 36.46 -21.77
C TYR A 184 -13.55 36.04 -20.32
N THR A 185 -14.62 35.74 -19.58
CA THR A 185 -14.51 34.95 -18.36
C THR A 185 -14.37 33.46 -18.70
N PRO A 186 -13.83 32.60 -17.82
CA PRO A 186 -13.71 31.16 -18.09
C PRO A 186 -14.99 30.50 -18.60
N ALA A 187 -16.14 30.83 -18.00
CA ALA A 187 -17.43 30.27 -18.41
C ALA A 187 -17.84 30.71 -19.82
N LYS A 188 -17.61 31.98 -20.18
CA LYS A 188 -17.92 32.50 -21.52
C LYS A 188 -16.95 31.94 -22.58
N ALA A 189 -15.67 31.84 -22.25
CA ALA A 189 -14.67 31.24 -23.12
C ALA A 189 -15.03 29.79 -23.46
N ILE A 190 -15.40 28.98 -22.44
CA ILE A 190 -15.88 27.61 -22.67
C ILE A 190 -17.10 27.56 -23.59
N ALA A 191 -18.08 28.44 -23.39
CA ALA A 191 -19.27 28.49 -24.25
C ALA A 191 -18.90 28.78 -25.72
N VAL A 192 -18.05 29.79 -25.96
CA VAL A 192 -17.56 30.12 -27.31
C VAL A 192 -16.83 28.93 -27.95
N MET A 193 -16.00 28.22 -27.18
CA MET A 193 -15.28 27.05 -27.68
C MET A 193 -16.19 25.85 -27.99
N LEU A 194 -17.30 25.68 -27.25
CA LEU A 194 -18.26 24.61 -27.48
C LEU A 194 -19.06 24.82 -28.77
N ASP A 195 -19.35 26.07 -29.12
CA ASP A 195 -20.07 26.45 -30.34
C ASP A 195 -19.20 26.37 -31.60
N GLY A 196 -17.87 26.31 -31.46
CA GLY A 196 -16.92 26.24 -32.56
C GLY A 196 -16.68 24.84 -33.13
N ASP A 197 -16.43 24.78 -34.44
CA ASP A 197 -15.98 23.60 -35.16
C ASP A 197 -14.45 23.54 -35.21
N GLY A 198 -13.85 22.51 -34.61
CA GLY A 198 -12.40 22.34 -34.52
C GLY A 198 -11.94 21.60 -33.26
N PRO A 199 -10.62 21.38 -33.11
CA PRO A 199 -10.05 20.73 -31.94
C PRO A 199 -10.27 21.60 -30.69
N LYS A 200 -10.97 21.03 -29.71
CA LYS A 200 -11.32 21.68 -28.44
C LYS A 200 -10.25 21.38 -27.41
N ARG A 201 -9.62 22.43 -26.89
CA ARG A 201 -8.59 22.36 -25.85
C ARG A 201 -9.05 23.09 -24.60
N PHE A 202 -8.87 22.47 -23.44
CA PHE A 202 -9.30 23.03 -22.14
C PHE A 202 -8.15 23.07 -21.13
N ASP A 203 -6.91 22.87 -21.59
CA ASP A 203 -5.65 22.96 -20.85
C ASP A 203 -5.14 24.40 -20.71
N TRP A 204 -6.02 25.30 -20.23
CA TRP A 204 -5.73 26.72 -20.07
C TRP A 204 -6.38 27.31 -18.82
N VAL A 205 -5.93 28.50 -18.43
CA VAL A 205 -6.46 29.31 -17.31
C VAL A 205 -6.68 30.74 -17.77
N ILE A 206 -7.72 31.40 -17.26
CA ILE A 206 -7.89 32.85 -17.40
C ILE A 206 -7.75 33.49 -16.03
N ASN A 207 -6.74 34.33 -15.86
CA ASN A 207 -6.44 35.08 -14.65
C ASN A 207 -6.45 36.59 -14.94
N GLY A 208 -7.32 37.35 -14.28
CA GLY A 208 -7.31 38.81 -14.42
C GLY A 208 -7.50 39.35 -15.85
N GLY A 209 -8.13 38.56 -16.74
CA GLY A 209 -8.26 38.91 -18.17
C GLY A 209 -7.06 38.50 -19.03
N ILE A 210 -6.14 37.71 -18.48
CA ILE A 210 -5.00 37.11 -19.19
C ILE A 210 -5.23 35.62 -19.30
N PHE A 211 -5.12 35.09 -20.51
CA PHE A 211 -5.16 33.67 -20.84
C PHE A 211 -3.76 33.07 -20.72
N TRP A 212 -3.64 31.90 -20.11
CA TRP A 212 -2.40 31.13 -19.94
C TRP A 212 -2.56 29.71 -20.48
N SER A 213 -1.59 29.23 -21.25
CA SER A 213 -1.52 27.84 -21.74
C SER A 213 -0.09 27.41 -22.03
N PHE A 214 0.18 26.10 -22.02
CA PHE A 214 1.46 25.57 -22.53
C PHE A 214 1.47 25.39 -24.06
N HIS A 215 0.30 25.26 -24.68
CA HIS A 215 0.15 25.18 -26.14
C HIS A 215 -0.06 26.57 -26.74
N ASP A 216 0.31 26.77 -28.01
CA ASP A 216 -0.01 28.03 -28.72
C ASP A 216 -1.54 28.11 -28.95
N PRO A 217 -2.24 29.10 -28.38
CA PRO A 217 -3.70 29.20 -28.52
C PRO A 217 -4.14 29.35 -29.99
N ARG A 218 -3.27 29.84 -30.88
CA ARG A 218 -3.55 30.03 -32.32
C ARG A 218 -3.73 28.72 -33.08
N ALA A 219 -3.23 27.60 -32.54
CA ALA A 219 -3.33 26.28 -33.16
C ALA A 219 -4.65 25.55 -32.88
N SER A 220 -5.53 26.11 -32.05
CA SER A 220 -6.80 25.48 -31.67
C SER A 220 -7.97 26.47 -31.63
N LEU A 221 -9.14 26.01 -31.18
CA LEU A 221 -10.29 26.90 -30.93
C LEU A 221 -10.01 27.95 -29.83
N CYS A 222 -8.88 27.86 -29.12
CA CYS A 222 -8.42 28.91 -28.22
C CYS A 222 -8.17 30.24 -28.94
N ALA A 223 -7.90 30.23 -30.26
CA ALA A 223 -7.73 31.44 -31.06
C ALA A 223 -8.95 32.37 -31.02
N ASN A 224 -10.15 31.81 -30.81
CA ASN A 224 -11.40 32.57 -30.76
C ASN A 224 -11.66 33.24 -29.40
N ILE A 225 -10.87 32.90 -28.37
CA ILE A 225 -11.05 33.40 -27.00
C ILE A 225 -9.88 34.26 -26.54
N VAL A 226 -8.91 34.55 -27.41
CA VAL A 226 -7.75 35.39 -27.11
C VAL A 226 -7.60 36.50 -28.16
N ASP A 227 -6.89 37.57 -27.80
CA ASP A 227 -6.41 38.55 -28.78
C ASP A 227 -5.16 38.00 -29.51
N GLY A 228 -5.35 37.49 -30.73
CA GLY A 228 -4.31 36.80 -31.51
C GLY A 228 -3.04 37.64 -31.76
N ASP A 229 -3.16 38.98 -31.77
CA ASP A 229 -2.05 39.91 -31.97
C ASP A 229 -1.22 40.11 -30.69
N GLN A 230 -1.77 39.75 -29.53
CA GLN A 230 -1.13 39.86 -28.20
C GLN A 230 -0.66 38.52 -27.65
N VAL A 231 -0.62 37.47 -28.48
CA VAL A 231 -0.13 36.16 -28.05
C VAL A 231 1.40 36.19 -28.00
N GLU A 232 1.92 36.12 -26.78
CA GLU A 232 3.35 36.15 -26.47
C GLU A 232 3.79 34.83 -25.83
N ALA A 233 5.00 34.37 -26.17
CA ALA A 233 5.68 33.28 -25.47
C ALA A 233 6.55 33.89 -24.37
N VAL A 234 6.37 33.43 -23.13
CA VAL A 234 7.09 33.90 -21.95
C VAL A 234 7.78 32.73 -21.26
N ASP A 235 8.77 33.03 -20.42
CA ASP A 235 9.40 32.02 -19.58
C ASP A 235 8.35 31.45 -18.61
N THR A 236 8.28 30.13 -18.51
CA THR A 236 7.36 29.47 -17.59
C THR A 236 7.72 29.79 -16.14
N GLU A 237 9.01 30.00 -15.82
CA GLU A 237 9.46 30.31 -14.46
C GLU A 237 8.85 31.62 -13.93
N ASP A 238 8.63 32.61 -14.80
CA ASP A 238 8.04 33.91 -14.43
C ASP A 238 6.66 33.78 -13.78
N LEU A 239 5.90 32.77 -14.18
CA LEU A 239 4.57 32.46 -13.64
C LEU A 239 4.59 31.29 -12.65
N ALA A 240 5.48 30.32 -12.84
CA ALA A 240 5.56 29.12 -12.03
C ALA A 240 6.13 29.37 -10.63
N LEU A 241 7.03 30.33 -10.46
CA LEU A 241 7.75 30.63 -9.22
C LEU A 241 7.30 31.94 -8.56
N HIS A 242 6.06 32.35 -8.80
CA HIS A 242 5.51 33.59 -8.27
C HIS A 242 5.41 33.57 -6.73
N ASP A 243 5.74 34.67 -6.05
CA ASP A 243 5.74 34.76 -4.57
C ASP A 243 4.32 34.74 -3.97
N GLU A 244 3.33 35.22 -4.72
CA GLU A 244 1.93 35.26 -4.26
C GLU A 244 1.23 33.90 -4.35
N VAL A 245 0.67 33.46 -3.22
CA VAL A 245 -0.02 32.16 -3.10
C VAL A 245 -1.22 32.02 -4.05
N ASP A 246 -1.95 33.11 -4.33
CA ASP A 246 -3.08 33.07 -5.27
C ASP A 246 -2.62 32.75 -6.70
N GLU A 247 -1.52 33.35 -7.14
CA GLU A 247 -0.90 33.09 -8.44
C GLU A 247 -0.37 31.66 -8.53
N GLN A 248 0.30 31.16 -7.48
CA GLN A 248 0.71 29.76 -7.39
C GLN A 248 -0.48 28.79 -7.47
N ASN A 249 -1.62 29.12 -6.85
CA ASN A 249 -2.83 28.30 -6.93
C ASN A 249 -3.42 28.27 -8.35
N LYS A 250 -3.33 29.38 -9.09
CA LYS A 250 -3.75 29.45 -10.50
C LYS A 250 -2.83 28.65 -11.40
N PHE A 251 -1.52 28.72 -11.15
CA PHE A 251 -0.54 27.87 -11.85
C PHE A 251 -0.77 26.38 -11.55
N SER A 252 -0.99 26.01 -10.28
CA SER A 252 -1.39 24.65 -9.87
C SER A 252 -2.68 24.19 -10.56
N TYR A 253 -3.63 25.10 -10.79
CA TYR A 253 -4.83 24.82 -11.57
C TYR A 253 -4.53 24.60 -13.07
N LEU A 254 -3.62 25.39 -13.67
CA LEU A 254 -3.14 25.18 -15.04
C LEU A 254 -2.49 23.80 -15.21
N LEU A 255 -1.58 23.42 -14.30
CA LEU A 255 -0.95 22.10 -14.29
C LEU A 255 -2.00 20.97 -14.24
N ARG A 256 -3.06 21.15 -13.44
CA ARG A 256 -4.16 20.18 -13.39
C ARG A 256 -4.91 20.09 -14.72
N GLN A 257 -5.16 21.21 -15.41
CA GLN A 257 -5.83 21.16 -16.72
C GLN A 257 -4.93 20.51 -17.78
N ALA A 258 -3.64 20.84 -17.78
CA ALA A 258 -2.65 20.21 -18.67
C ALA A 258 -2.59 18.69 -18.44
N LEU A 259 -2.49 18.23 -17.19
CA LEU A 259 -2.52 16.80 -16.87
C LEU A 259 -3.81 16.13 -17.35
N ARG A 260 -4.97 16.77 -17.15
CA ARG A 260 -6.27 16.24 -17.59
C ARG A 260 -6.32 16.10 -19.11
N HIS A 261 -5.81 17.07 -19.86
CA HIS A 261 -5.79 17.01 -21.32
C HIS A 261 -4.82 15.94 -21.81
N GLN A 262 -3.58 15.91 -21.29
CA GLN A 262 -2.56 14.92 -21.65
C GLN A 262 -2.98 13.47 -21.38
N THR A 263 -3.94 13.25 -20.47
CA THR A 263 -4.43 11.91 -20.09
C THR A 263 -5.90 11.66 -20.47
N ASP A 264 -6.53 12.53 -21.26
CA ASP A 264 -7.99 12.46 -21.52
C ASP A 264 -8.42 11.19 -22.26
N GLU A 265 -7.56 10.63 -23.11
CA GLU A 265 -7.85 9.40 -23.84
C GLU A 265 -8.06 8.20 -22.90
N ASP A 266 -7.23 8.13 -21.85
CA ASP A 266 -7.18 6.99 -20.94
C ASP A 266 -7.96 7.20 -19.65
N LEU A 267 -8.01 8.44 -19.16
CA LEU A 267 -8.51 8.79 -17.84
C LEU A 267 -9.77 9.65 -17.91
N GLY A 268 -10.74 9.32 -17.06
CA GLY A 268 -11.93 10.14 -16.79
C GLY A 268 -11.70 11.04 -15.57
N TRP A 269 -12.42 12.15 -15.50
CA TRP A 269 -12.39 13.05 -14.34
C TRP A 269 -13.66 12.91 -13.52
N ASN A 270 -13.52 12.53 -12.24
CA ASN A 270 -14.60 12.58 -11.27
C ASN A 270 -14.54 13.93 -10.52
N LYS A 271 -15.54 14.78 -10.74
CA LYS A 271 -15.61 16.12 -10.15
C LYS A 271 -15.82 16.10 -8.64
N ASP A 272 -16.69 15.20 -8.15
CA ASP A 272 -17.08 15.15 -6.74
C ASP A 272 -15.92 14.73 -5.84
N HIS A 273 -15.10 13.78 -6.32
CA HIS A 273 -13.93 13.28 -5.61
C HIS A 273 -12.61 13.92 -6.06
N LYS A 274 -12.66 14.84 -7.03
CA LYS A 274 -11.49 15.51 -7.63
C LYS A 274 -10.39 14.49 -7.99
N ALA A 275 -10.77 13.43 -8.70
CA ALA A 275 -9.90 12.30 -9.01
C ALA A 275 -9.93 11.93 -10.49
N LEU A 276 -8.76 11.57 -11.03
CA LEU A 276 -8.62 10.92 -12.32
C LEU A 276 -8.79 9.41 -12.14
N TYR A 277 -9.49 8.75 -13.06
CA TYR A 277 -9.72 7.30 -13.01
C TYR A 277 -9.57 6.66 -14.38
N PHE A 278 -9.09 5.42 -14.46
CA PHE A 278 -9.01 4.71 -15.74
C PHE A 278 -10.39 4.51 -16.36
N ARG A 279 -10.59 4.94 -17.60
CA ARG A 279 -11.83 4.68 -18.35
C ARG A 279 -11.95 3.20 -18.68
N ALA A 280 -13.17 2.68 -18.59
CA ALA A 280 -13.50 1.42 -19.24
C ALA A 280 -13.44 1.61 -20.76
N THR A 281 -12.90 0.64 -21.48
CA THR A 281 -12.89 0.64 -22.95
C THR A 281 -14.24 0.20 -23.51
N GLU A 282 -14.89 -0.74 -22.82
CA GLU A 282 -16.17 -1.32 -23.20
C GLU A 282 -17.03 -1.58 -21.95
N THR A 283 -18.34 -1.66 -22.16
CA THR A 283 -19.32 -1.90 -21.08
C THR A 283 -19.06 -3.26 -20.44
N ASN A 284 -18.97 -3.29 -19.10
CA ASN A 284 -18.77 -4.51 -18.32
C ASN A 284 -17.51 -5.32 -18.69
N MET A 285 -16.49 -4.68 -19.27
CA MET A 285 -15.23 -5.34 -19.62
C MET A 285 -14.09 -4.88 -18.70
N PRO A 286 -13.25 -5.81 -18.22
CA PRO A 286 -12.06 -5.46 -17.48
C PRO A 286 -11.03 -4.81 -18.41
N ARG A 287 -10.15 -3.98 -17.83
CA ARG A 287 -9.03 -3.37 -18.52
C ARG A 287 -7.77 -3.64 -17.72
N ASN A 288 -6.79 -4.25 -18.37
CA ASN A 288 -5.48 -4.51 -17.81
C ASN A 288 -4.46 -3.49 -18.33
N PHE A 289 -3.56 -3.04 -17.47
CA PHE A 289 -2.42 -2.21 -17.80
C PHE A 289 -1.15 -2.98 -17.46
N ALA A 290 -0.44 -3.44 -18.49
CA ALA A 290 0.81 -4.15 -18.37
C ALA A 290 1.99 -3.17 -18.34
N TYR A 291 2.86 -3.28 -17.34
CA TYR A 291 4.05 -2.43 -17.21
C TYR A 291 5.27 -3.22 -16.69
N THR A 292 6.45 -2.62 -16.73
CA THR A 292 7.66 -3.24 -16.17
C THR A 292 7.95 -2.63 -14.79
N SER A 293 7.86 -3.44 -13.74
CA SER A 293 8.26 -3.05 -12.39
C SER A 293 9.65 -3.60 -12.09
N SER A 294 10.64 -2.72 -11.96
CA SER A 294 11.95 -3.02 -11.34
C SER A 294 12.57 -4.36 -11.78
N LYS A 295 12.58 -4.63 -13.11
CA LYS A 295 13.09 -5.84 -13.80
C LYS A 295 12.15 -7.07 -13.91
N LYS A 296 10.91 -7.02 -13.42
CA LYS A 296 9.87 -8.04 -13.69
C LYS A 296 8.69 -7.43 -14.47
N LYS A 297 8.15 -8.17 -15.44
CA LYS A 297 6.86 -7.83 -16.05
C LYS A 297 5.78 -7.95 -14.98
N THR A 298 4.97 -6.91 -14.81
CA THR A 298 3.89 -6.85 -13.83
C THR A 298 2.69 -6.19 -14.49
N ASP A 299 1.50 -6.67 -14.20
CA ASP A 299 0.27 -6.15 -14.74
C ASP A 299 -0.68 -5.72 -13.61
N ALA A 300 -1.54 -4.75 -13.91
CA ALA A 300 -2.57 -4.28 -13.00
C ALA A 300 -3.92 -4.24 -13.71
N ASP A 301 -4.93 -4.86 -13.12
CA ASP A 301 -6.32 -4.74 -13.58
C ASP A 301 -6.88 -3.38 -13.17
N VAL A 302 -6.55 -2.37 -13.97
CA VAL A 302 -6.92 -0.96 -13.74
C VAL A 302 -8.42 -0.72 -13.80
N VAL A 303 -9.16 -1.56 -14.53
CA VAL A 303 -10.63 -1.66 -14.45
C VAL A 303 -11.00 -3.11 -14.17
N SER A 304 -11.71 -3.34 -13.06
CA SER A 304 -12.14 -4.67 -12.62
C SER A 304 -13.67 -4.75 -12.53
N VAL A 305 -14.26 -5.82 -13.04
CA VAL A 305 -15.73 -6.03 -13.05
C VAL A 305 -16.11 -7.05 -11.99
N PHE A 306 -17.08 -6.71 -11.16
CA PHE A 306 -17.56 -7.58 -10.08
C PHE A 306 -19.01 -7.99 -10.32
N MET A 307 -19.25 -9.30 -10.36
CA MET A 307 -20.60 -9.88 -10.53
C MET A 307 -21.37 -9.91 -9.20
N ASP A 308 -22.69 -9.89 -9.29
CA ASP A 308 -23.58 -10.03 -8.14
C ASP A 308 -23.48 -11.43 -7.52
N SER A 309 -23.46 -11.49 -6.19
CA SER A 309 -23.28 -12.74 -5.44
C SER A 309 -24.47 -13.69 -5.57
N LYS A 310 -25.68 -13.16 -5.79
CA LYS A 310 -26.92 -13.94 -5.96
C LYS A 310 -27.19 -14.24 -7.44
N ASN A 311 -26.87 -13.32 -8.34
CA ASN A 311 -27.01 -13.52 -9.78
C ASN A 311 -25.71 -13.25 -10.53
N LYS A 312 -24.97 -14.32 -10.86
CA LYS A 312 -23.66 -14.22 -11.52
C LYS A 312 -23.69 -13.70 -12.96
N GLU A 313 -24.87 -13.60 -13.59
CA GLU A 313 -25.03 -12.98 -14.91
C GLU A 313 -25.19 -11.46 -14.84
N ARG A 314 -25.40 -10.90 -13.64
CA ARG A 314 -25.57 -9.48 -13.41
C ARG A 314 -24.28 -8.88 -12.85
N VAL A 315 -23.82 -7.79 -13.44
CA VAL A 315 -22.75 -6.96 -12.87
C VAL A 315 -23.29 -6.22 -11.64
N SER A 316 -22.58 -6.35 -10.52
CA SER A 316 -22.86 -5.60 -9.29
C SER A 316 -22.25 -4.20 -9.40
N PHE A 317 -20.95 -4.12 -9.66
CA PHE A 317 -20.23 -2.87 -9.87
C PHE A 317 -18.95 -3.07 -10.68
N VAL A 318 -18.45 -1.99 -11.26
CA VAL A 318 -17.14 -1.91 -11.91
C VAL A 318 -16.26 -0.96 -11.09
N ARG A 319 -15.05 -1.40 -10.77
CA ARG A 319 -14.06 -0.65 -10.01
C ARG A 319 -12.97 -0.15 -10.94
N HIS A 320 -12.64 1.12 -10.81
CA HIS A 320 -11.58 1.79 -11.57
C HIS A 320 -10.50 2.23 -10.59
N HIS A 321 -9.24 1.92 -10.89
CA HIS A 321 -8.11 2.58 -10.22
C HIS A 321 -8.18 4.08 -10.51
N ALA A 322 -8.02 4.88 -9.46
CA ALA A 322 -8.05 6.33 -9.54
C ALA A 322 -6.91 6.95 -8.71
N PHE A 323 -6.66 8.24 -8.92
CA PHE A 323 -5.85 9.04 -8.01
C PHE A 323 -6.35 10.47 -7.97
N SER A 324 -6.20 11.11 -6.81
CA SER A 324 -6.41 12.56 -6.67
C SER A 324 -5.07 13.27 -6.92
N PRO A 325 -4.94 14.06 -8.00
CA PRO A 325 -3.73 14.84 -8.27
C PRO A 325 -3.71 16.12 -7.43
N ARG A 326 -2.59 16.38 -6.76
CA ARG A 326 -2.29 17.68 -6.13
C ARG A 326 -0.94 18.18 -6.62
N PHE A 327 -0.86 19.44 -7.02
CA PHE A 327 0.39 20.08 -7.44
C PHE A 327 0.86 21.00 -6.32
N GLU A 328 2.12 20.87 -5.94
CA GLU A 328 2.75 21.66 -4.89
C GLU A 328 4.13 22.14 -5.34
N LEU A 329 4.44 23.38 -5.00
CA LEU A 329 5.77 23.97 -5.15
C LEU A 329 6.54 23.77 -3.85
N MET A 330 7.75 23.20 -3.92
CA MET A 330 8.63 23.02 -2.78
C MET A 330 10.04 23.51 -3.15
N GLY A 331 10.49 24.59 -2.52
CA GLY A 331 11.63 25.35 -3.05
C GLY A 331 11.29 25.84 -4.46
N ASP A 332 12.20 25.62 -5.41
CA ASP A 332 12.03 26.05 -6.81
C ASP A 332 11.57 24.90 -7.72
N GLN A 333 10.98 23.84 -7.14
CA GLN A 333 10.58 22.63 -7.88
C GLN A 333 9.10 22.31 -7.66
N TRP A 334 8.37 22.14 -8.78
CA TRP A 334 7.00 21.65 -8.78
C TRP A 334 6.93 20.12 -8.70
N TYR A 335 5.98 19.63 -7.92
CA TYR A 335 5.72 18.20 -7.73
C TYR A 335 4.26 17.85 -7.98
N LEU A 336 4.01 16.71 -8.62
CA LEU A 336 2.72 16.04 -8.63
C LEU A 336 2.65 15.04 -7.49
N ILE A 337 1.75 15.28 -6.55
CA ILE A 337 1.42 14.36 -5.48
C ILE A 337 0.30 13.44 -5.96
N VAL A 338 0.59 12.15 -6.03
CA VAL A 338 -0.34 11.11 -6.46
C VAL A 338 -0.97 10.50 -5.20
N THR A 339 -2.26 10.73 -4.98
CA THR A 339 -2.99 10.09 -3.86
C THR A 339 -3.89 8.99 -4.42
N PRO A 340 -3.50 7.70 -4.37
CA PRO A 340 -4.30 6.63 -4.94
C PRO A 340 -5.68 6.51 -4.28
N THR A 341 -6.69 6.22 -5.08
CA THR A 341 -8.08 6.02 -4.66
C THR A 341 -8.79 5.15 -5.68
N TYR A 342 -10.10 5.00 -5.57
CA TYR A 342 -10.90 4.23 -6.53
C TYR A 342 -12.14 5.02 -6.95
N HIS A 343 -12.59 4.75 -8.16
CA HIS A 343 -13.89 5.18 -8.66
C HIS A 343 -14.75 3.95 -8.96
N PHE A 344 -16.05 4.05 -8.71
CA PHE A 344 -16.99 2.93 -8.87
C PHE A 344 -18.12 3.34 -9.81
N THR A 345 -18.40 2.49 -10.78
CA THR A 345 -19.48 2.64 -11.75
C THR A 345 -20.36 1.40 -11.75
N THR A 346 -21.57 1.49 -12.31
CA THR A 346 -22.46 0.32 -12.46
C THR A 346 -22.03 -0.58 -13.61
N ASN A 347 -21.46 -0.02 -14.68
CA ASN A 347 -21.19 -0.74 -15.93
C ASN A 347 -19.88 -0.34 -16.64
N GLY A 348 -19.04 0.47 -15.99
CA GLY A 348 -17.84 1.08 -16.58
C GLY A 348 -18.00 2.57 -16.90
N TYR A 349 -19.23 3.09 -16.97
CA TYR A 349 -19.51 4.46 -17.41
C TYR A 349 -20.35 5.27 -16.41
N TYR A 350 -21.45 4.70 -15.91
CA TYR A 350 -22.35 5.45 -15.02
C TYR A 350 -21.91 5.34 -13.56
N PRO A 351 -21.78 6.46 -12.81
CA PRO A 351 -21.39 6.43 -11.40
C PRO A 351 -22.28 5.50 -10.57
N HIS A 352 -21.67 4.73 -9.67
CA HIS A 352 -22.40 3.82 -8.80
C HIS A 352 -23.05 4.59 -7.64
N GLN A 353 -24.35 4.41 -7.41
CA GLN A 353 -25.12 5.12 -6.37
C GLN A 353 -24.55 4.92 -4.96
N PHE A 354 -24.01 3.73 -4.67
CA PHE A 354 -23.42 3.36 -3.39
C PHE A 354 -21.88 3.28 -3.43
N ALA A 355 -21.21 4.22 -4.11
CA ALA A 355 -19.75 4.21 -4.24
C ALA A 355 -19.00 4.41 -2.91
N ALA A 356 -19.53 5.20 -1.98
CA ALA A 356 -18.83 5.53 -0.73
C ALA A 356 -18.58 4.31 0.20
N PRO A 357 -19.57 3.42 0.44
CA PRO A 357 -19.32 2.18 1.17
C PRO A 357 -18.30 1.26 0.49
N LEU A 358 -18.37 1.11 -0.84
CA LEU A 358 -17.43 0.30 -1.62
C LEU A 358 -15.99 0.84 -1.51
N LEU A 359 -15.83 2.17 -1.60
CA LEU A 359 -14.55 2.84 -1.45
C LEU A 359 -13.98 2.65 -0.04
N SER A 360 -14.79 2.86 1.00
CA SER A 360 -14.39 2.65 2.39
C SER A 360 -13.95 1.21 2.64
N GLY A 361 -14.74 0.24 2.18
CA GLY A 361 -14.42 -1.19 2.27
C GLY A 361 -13.10 -1.52 1.57
N LYS A 362 -12.89 -1.00 0.35
CA LYS A 362 -11.63 -1.25 -0.38
C LYS A 362 -10.43 -0.62 0.30
N LYS A 363 -10.53 0.63 0.77
CA LYS A 363 -9.44 1.33 1.46
C LYS A 363 -9.02 0.65 2.76
N ARG A 364 -9.95 0.02 3.50
CA ARG A 364 -9.63 -0.79 4.69
C ARG A 364 -8.76 -2.01 4.38
N LEU A 365 -8.83 -2.51 3.15
CA LEU A 365 -8.05 -3.66 2.69
C LEU A 365 -6.71 -3.26 2.07
N ASP A 366 -6.50 -1.98 1.74
CA ASP A 366 -5.25 -1.49 1.16
C ASP A 366 -4.18 -1.34 2.25
N LYS A 367 -3.21 -2.27 2.23
CA LYS A 367 -1.98 -2.21 3.03
C LYS A 367 -0.88 -1.45 2.29
N SER A 368 0.24 -1.15 2.94
CA SER A 368 1.30 -0.31 2.35
C SER A 368 1.88 -0.93 1.08
N ALA A 369 2.02 -2.26 1.02
CA ALA A 369 2.45 -2.95 -0.20
C ALA A 369 1.52 -2.69 -1.41
N ALA A 370 0.20 -2.65 -1.19
CA ALA A 370 -0.78 -2.37 -2.24
C ALA A 370 -0.73 -0.90 -2.67
N LEU A 371 -0.59 0.03 -1.73
CA LEU A 371 -0.44 1.46 -2.00
C LEU A 371 0.86 1.76 -2.77
N ARG A 372 1.97 1.14 -2.36
CA ARG A 372 3.25 1.21 -3.07
C ARG A 372 3.12 0.73 -4.52
N GLY A 373 2.44 -0.39 -4.72
CA GLY A 373 2.14 -0.91 -6.06
C GLY A 373 1.34 0.10 -6.91
N GLN A 374 0.35 0.77 -6.32
CA GLN A 374 -0.44 1.79 -7.01
C GLN A 374 0.38 3.03 -7.39
N VAL A 375 1.24 3.52 -6.50
CA VAL A 375 2.12 4.66 -6.80
C VAL A 375 3.06 4.33 -7.95
N ILE A 376 3.66 3.13 -7.95
CA ILE A 376 4.52 2.67 -9.05
C ILE A 376 3.73 2.57 -10.36
N MET A 377 2.55 1.96 -10.34
CA MET A 377 1.67 1.86 -11.52
C MET A 377 1.35 3.24 -12.09
N TRP A 378 0.93 4.21 -11.27
CA TRP A 378 0.61 5.56 -11.72
C TRP A 378 1.82 6.27 -12.31
N HIS A 379 2.97 6.18 -11.65
CA HIS A 379 4.21 6.71 -12.20
C HIS A 379 4.54 6.08 -13.56
N ARG A 380 4.39 4.76 -13.70
CA ARG A 380 4.65 4.07 -14.98
C ARG A 380 3.68 4.51 -16.07
N PHE A 381 2.40 4.64 -15.77
CA PHE A 381 1.39 5.17 -16.68
C PHE A 381 1.73 6.60 -17.13
N LEU A 382 2.02 7.51 -16.19
CA LEU A 382 2.31 8.91 -16.49
C LEU A 382 3.61 9.14 -17.26
N THR A 383 4.52 8.15 -17.28
CA THR A 383 5.82 8.22 -17.98
C THR A 383 5.89 7.31 -19.21
N GLU A 384 4.80 6.63 -19.58
CA GLU A 384 4.83 5.66 -20.69
C GLU A 384 5.09 6.36 -22.03
N GLY A 385 4.47 7.52 -22.27
CA GLY A 385 4.69 8.30 -23.50
C GLY A 385 6.15 8.72 -23.68
N ASP A 386 6.79 9.22 -22.62
CA ASP A 386 8.21 9.57 -22.65
C ASP A 386 9.10 8.35 -22.93
N ARG A 387 8.82 7.20 -22.29
CA ARG A 387 9.59 5.96 -22.53
C ARG A 387 9.42 5.42 -23.95
N VAL A 388 8.22 5.50 -24.50
CA VAL A 388 7.96 5.10 -25.88
C VAL A 388 8.71 6.03 -26.84
N ALA A 389 8.68 7.35 -26.59
CA ALA A 389 9.45 8.32 -27.36
C ALA A 389 10.96 8.06 -27.28
N GLU A 390 11.52 7.78 -26.09
CA GLU A 390 12.93 7.42 -25.92
C GLU A 390 13.32 6.12 -26.65
N ARG A 391 12.44 5.11 -26.64
CA ARG A 391 12.67 3.86 -27.40
C ARG A 391 12.64 4.11 -28.90
N ASN A 392 11.67 4.88 -29.38
CA ASN A 392 11.51 5.21 -30.80
C ASN A 392 12.63 6.13 -31.30
N ALA A 393 13.11 7.07 -30.48
CA ALA A 393 14.25 7.93 -30.80
C ALA A 393 15.57 7.13 -30.90
N ASN A 394 15.67 6.02 -30.17
CA ASN A 394 16.78 5.08 -30.28
C ASN A 394 16.60 4.05 -31.42
N ASP A 395 15.43 4.02 -32.08
CA ASP A 395 15.16 3.16 -33.22
C ASP A 395 15.47 3.91 -34.52
N LEU A 396 16.30 3.31 -35.39
CA LEU A 396 16.90 3.97 -36.56
C LEU A 396 15.86 4.40 -37.62
N PHE A 397 14.60 3.97 -37.47
CA PHE A 397 13.48 4.20 -38.38
C PHE A 397 12.23 4.79 -37.69
N GLY A 398 12.35 5.26 -36.44
CA GLY A 398 11.22 5.79 -35.68
C GLY A 398 10.72 7.13 -36.24
N GLY A 399 9.50 7.15 -36.77
CA GLY A 399 8.78 8.40 -37.06
C GLY A 399 8.48 9.13 -35.75
N VAL A 400 8.83 10.41 -35.70
CA VAL A 400 8.65 11.28 -34.53
C VAL A 400 7.21 11.83 -34.53
N GLU A 401 6.22 10.98 -34.23
CA GLU A 401 4.94 11.50 -33.74
C GLU A 401 5.08 11.74 -32.24
N MET A 402 5.46 12.97 -31.88
CA MET A 402 5.44 13.40 -30.48
C MET A 402 4.00 13.65 -30.08
N ALA A 403 3.45 12.81 -29.19
CA ALA A 403 2.30 13.22 -28.41
C ALA A 403 2.67 14.53 -27.68
N GLU A 404 1.81 15.54 -27.74
CA GLU A 404 2.01 16.82 -27.06
C GLU A 404 1.87 16.67 -25.53
N ALA A 405 2.87 16.03 -24.91
CA ALA A 405 2.99 15.89 -23.47
C ALA A 405 3.82 17.05 -22.91
N TYR A 406 3.13 18.04 -22.35
CA TYR A 406 3.78 19.23 -21.76
C TYR A 406 4.35 18.93 -20.38
N LEU A 407 3.68 18.09 -19.58
CA LEU A 407 4.14 17.72 -18.25
C LEU A 407 4.92 16.42 -18.30
N LYS A 408 6.20 16.50 -17.93
CA LYS A 408 7.07 15.32 -17.76
C LYS A 408 7.29 15.04 -16.29
N PHE A 409 7.27 13.77 -15.92
CA PHE A 409 7.35 13.33 -14.53
C PHE A 409 8.63 12.53 -14.31
N GLY A 410 9.41 12.91 -13.29
CA GLY A 410 10.56 12.14 -12.84
C GLY A 410 10.16 10.98 -11.92
N GLU A 411 11.16 10.16 -11.55
CA GLU A 411 10.96 9.02 -10.67
C GLU A 411 10.57 9.49 -9.24
N PRO A 412 9.69 8.74 -8.55
CA PRO A 412 9.34 9.01 -7.17
C PRO A 412 10.57 8.88 -6.26
N PRO A 413 10.84 9.86 -5.37
CA PRO A 413 11.99 9.80 -4.49
C PRO A 413 11.81 8.71 -3.42
N SER A 414 12.94 8.15 -3.00
CA SER A 414 13.03 7.18 -1.91
C SER A 414 13.74 7.83 -0.72
N ILE A 415 13.19 7.66 0.48
CA ILE A 415 13.82 8.10 1.73
C ILE A 415 14.15 6.88 2.58
N HIS A 416 15.30 6.89 3.23
CA HIS A 416 15.62 5.88 4.23
C HIS A 416 14.92 6.23 5.54
N LEU A 417 14.16 5.30 6.08
CA LEU A 417 13.60 5.36 7.42
C LEU A 417 14.49 4.51 8.33
N ASP A 418 15.00 5.09 9.42
CA ASP A 418 15.82 4.36 10.40
C ASP A 418 15.08 3.20 11.06
N ILE A 419 13.75 3.23 10.99
CA ILE A 419 12.83 2.34 11.66
C ILE A 419 11.78 1.85 10.66
N ARG A 420 11.62 0.53 10.55
CA ARG A 420 10.61 -0.10 9.68
C ARG A 420 9.20 -0.07 10.27
N VAL A 421 8.20 0.20 9.44
CA VAL A 421 6.78 0.05 9.79
C VAL A 421 6.46 -1.43 10.04
N PRO A 422 5.94 -1.82 11.22
CA PRO A 422 5.73 -3.21 11.60
C PRO A 422 4.44 -3.76 10.98
N GLU A 423 4.34 -3.74 9.64
CA GLU A 423 3.16 -4.22 8.90
C GLU A 423 2.78 -5.65 9.31
N ASP A 424 3.79 -6.51 9.49
CA ASP A 424 3.64 -7.91 9.87
C ASP A 424 2.96 -8.07 11.25
N GLY A 425 3.14 -7.10 12.15
CA GLY A 425 2.49 -7.05 13.46
C GLY A 425 1.04 -6.55 13.42
N TRP A 426 0.63 -5.89 12.34
CA TRP A 426 -0.74 -5.42 12.12
C TRP A 426 -1.58 -6.39 11.28
N VAL A 427 -0.96 -7.37 10.62
CA VAL A 427 -1.68 -8.42 9.91
C VAL A 427 -2.28 -9.40 10.92
N THR A 428 -3.59 -9.34 11.11
CA THR A 428 -4.31 -10.48 11.67
C THR A 428 -4.23 -11.64 10.69
N GLU A 429 -3.66 -12.78 11.11
CA GLU A 429 -3.79 -14.03 10.37
C GLU A 429 -5.28 -14.32 10.23
N LYS A 430 -5.83 -14.18 9.02
CA LYS A 430 -7.11 -14.79 8.71
C LYS A 430 -6.90 -16.30 8.87
N LYS A 431 -7.68 -16.94 9.76
CA LYS A 431 -7.85 -18.39 9.69
C LYS A 431 -8.18 -18.69 8.22
N LYS A 432 -7.47 -19.65 7.62
CA LYS A 432 -7.94 -20.28 6.38
C LYS A 432 -9.26 -20.98 6.75
N GLU A 433 -10.34 -20.21 6.75
CA GLU A 433 -11.66 -20.78 6.59
C GLU A 433 -11.70 -21.34 5.17
N ASP A 434 -12.25 -22.55 5.03
CA ASP A 434 -12.68 -23.09 3.74
C ASP A 434 -13.43 -22.00 2.95
N PRO A 435 -13.50 -22.06 1.61
CA PRO A 435 -14.19 -21.05 0.80
C PRO A 435 -15.70 -21.07 1.10
N ILE A 436 -16.08 -20.44 2.21
CA ILE A 436 -17.42 -20.03 2.53
C ILE A 436 -17.62 -18.79 1.67
N LEU A 437 -18.57 -18.91 0.76
CA LEU A 437 -19.21 -17.82 0.03
C LEU A 437 -19.34 -16.62 0.97
N ASP A 438 -18.59 -15.56 0.71
CA ASP A 438 -18.60 -14.32 1.49
C ASP A 438 -20.06 -13.83 1.54
N GLU A 439 -20.67 -14.02 2.71
CA GLU A 439 -22.05 -13.67 2.98
C GLU A 439 -22.23 -12.17 2.76
N GLY A 440 -23.34 -11.85 2.09
CA GLY A 440 -23.62 -10.51 1.62
C GLY A 440 -23.51 -9.46 2.72
N LEU A 441 -22.83 -8.37 2.38
CA LEU A 441 -22.87 -7.09 3.07
C LEU A 441 -24.25 -6.41 2.88
N PHE A 442 -25.33 -7.11 3.23
CA PHE A 442 -26.67 -6.61 3.45
C PHE A 442 -27.41 -7.59 4.36
N SER A 443 -27.21 -7.44 5.68
CA SER A 443 -28.23 -7.78 6.65
C SER A 443 -28.72 -6.48 7.30
N ASP A 444 -29.99 -6.19 7.00
CA ASP A 444 -30.97 -5.46 7.78
C ASP A 444 -30.60 -4.08 8.34
N VAL A 445 -31.02 -3.02 7.62
CA VAL A 445 -31.84 -1.95 8.21
C VAL A 445 -32.87 -1.47 7.16
N ILE A 446 -34.09 -2.01 7.29
CA ILE A 446 -35.43 -1.60 6.80
C ILE A 446 -35.60 -1.30 5.31
#